data_AF-A0A955QIG6-F1
#
_entry.id   AF-A0A955QIG6-F1
#
_cell.length_a   1.000
_cell.length_b   1.000
_cell.length_c   1.000
_cell.angle_alpha   90.00
_cell.angle_beta   90.00
_cell.angle_gamma   90.00
#
_symmetry.space_group_name_H-M   'P 1'
#
loop_
_entity.id
_entity.type
_entity.pdbx_description
1 polymer ?
#
loop_
_entity_poly.entity_id
_entity_poly.type
_entity_poly.pdbx_seq_one_letter_code
_entity_poly.pdbx_strand_id
1 'polypeptide(L)'
;ELLAKLKAAVHGRLMSDVPLGAFLSGGLDSSVIVGLMAQLSDRPVKTFSIGFEQKGYNELPYARQVAQHFGTDHQDFLVTTKAADIFPHLAWSYNEPFGDTSAIPTFFLARLTRQHVTVALNGDGGDESLAGYERYRAMVMGDWYDHAPGLIQRGVSALMQGIPEPVTFKSKVNRLKRFFSALPEPIGRRYGRWITHL
;
A
#
# COMPACT_ATOMS: atom_id res chain seq x y z
N GLU A 1 -22.32 -3.35 11.61
CA GLU A 1 -22.73 -3.48 10.19
C GLU A 1 -21.54 -3.72 9.25
N LEU A 2 -20.54 -2.83 9.19
CA LEU A 2 -19.38 -2.96 8.28
C LEU A 2 -18.66 -4.32 8.37
N LEU A 3 -18.31 -4.78 9.57
CA LEU A 3 -17.66 -6.08 9.77
C LEU A 3 -18.47 -7.25 9.20
N ALA A 4 -19.80 -7.21 9.32
CA ALA A 4 -20.66 -8.25 8.76
C ALA A 4 -20.63 -8.24 7.23
N LYS A 5 -20.61 -7.06 6.61
CA LYS A 5 -20.47 -6.91 5.14
C LYS A 5 -19.11 -7.39 4.66
N LEU A 6 -18.03 -7.05 5.35
CA LEU A 6 -16.67 -7.54 5.05
C LEU A 6 -16.61 -9.07 5.18
N LYS A 7 -17.15 -9.62 6.28
CA LYS A 7 -17.20 -11.07 6.49
C LYS A 7 -17.97 -11.78 5.37
N ALA A 8 -19.11 -11.24 4.96
CA ALA A 8 -19.88 -11.78 3.83
C ALA A 8 -19.12 -11.68 2.50
N ALA A 9 -18.43 -10.57 2.24
CA ALA A 9 -17.64 -10.38 1.03
C ALA A 9 -16.46 -11.37 0.95
N VAL A 10 -15.77 -11.60 2.07
CA VAL A 10 -14.70 -12.60 2.19
C VAL A 10 -15.27 -14.01 2.03
N HIS A 11 -16.36 -14.34 2.72
CA HIS A 11 -17.00 -15.66 2.62
C HIS A 11 -17.36 -16.02 1.17
N GLY A 12 -17.94 -15.08 0.42
CA GLY A 12 -18.26 -15.30 -1.00
C GLY A 12 -17.03 -15.54 -1.89
N ARG A 13 -15.85 -15.06 -1.48
CA ARG A 13 -14.57 -15.24 -2.21
C ARG A 13 -13.79 -16.47 -1.76
N LEU A 14 -14.24 -17.16 -0.71
CA LEU A 14 -13.67 -18.45 -0.28
C LEU A 14 -14.19 -19.64 -1.10
N MET A 15 -15.27 -19.45 -1.88
CA MET A 15 -15.77 -20.48 -2.79
C MET A 15 -14.81 -20.65 -3.97
N SER A 16 -14.00 -21.72 -3.94
CA SER A 16 -13.00 -22.02 -4.97
C SER A 16 -12.80 -23.52 -5.12
N ASP A 17 -12.87 -24.01 -6.36
CA ASP A 17 -12.58 -25.42 -6.71
C ASP A 17 -11.07 -25.70 -6.84
N VAL A 18 -10.25 -24.66 -6.74
CA VAL A 18 -8.79 -24.72 -6.82
C VAL A 18 -8.15 -24.24 -5.52
N PRO A 19 -6.89 -24.61 -5.24
CA PRO A 19 -6.18 -24.14 -4.06
C PRO A 19 -6.18 -22.61 -3.96
N LEU A 20 -6.54 -22.12 -2.77
CA LEU A 20 -6.74 -20.71 -2.47
C LEU A 20 -5.90 -20.31 -1.26
N GLY A 21 -5.32 -19.10 -1.33
CA GLY A 21 -4.57 -18.49 -0.23
C GLY A 21 -4.80 -16.98 -0.17
N ALA A 22 -3.87 -16.28 0.48
CA ALA A 22 -3.88 -14.82 0.57
C ALA A 22 -2.47 -14.22 0.57
N PHE A 23 -2.35 -13.01 0.05
CA PHE A 23 -1.18 -12.17 0.25
C PHE A 23 -1.27 -11.45 1.60
N LEU A 24 -0.17 -11.46 2.35
CA LEU A 24 -0.10 -10.88 3.68
C LEU A 24 1.10 -9.93 3.79
N SER A 25 0.84 -8.64 3.93
CA SER A 25 1.91 -7.63 4.16
C SER A 25 2.13 -7.33 5.64
N GLY A 26 1.19 -7.74 6.51
CA GLY A 26 1.16 -7.29 7.90
C GLY A 26 0.52 -5.91 8.08
N GLY A 27 0.14 -5.24 6.99
CA GLY A 27 -0.71 -4.06 7.02
C GLY A 27 -2.13 -4.40 7.45
N LEU A 28 -2.89 -3.40 7.91
CA LEU A 28 -4.24 -3.58 8.46
C LEU A 28 -5.18 -4.30 7.49
N ASP A 29 -5.20 -3.87 6.22
CA ASP A 29 -6.15 -4.37 5.22
C ASP A 29 -5.95 -5.87 4.96
N SER A 30 -4.72 -6.27 4.62
CA SER A 30 -4.39 -7.69 4.43
C SER A 30 -4.63 -8.52 5.70
N SER A 31 -4.36 -7.95 6.88
CA SER A 31 -4.58 -8.64 8.16
C SER A 31 -6.06 -8.87 8.44
N VAL A 32 -6.93 -7.92 8.11
CA VAL A 32 -8.38 -8.06 8.25
C VAL A 32 -8.89 -9.16 7.31
N ILE A 33 -8.44 -9.19 6.07
CA ILE A 33 -8.80 -10.25 5.11
C ILE A 33 -8.37 -11.61 5.64
N VAL A 34 -7.10 -11.79 6.01
CA VAL A 34 -6.59 -13.06 6.55
C VAL A 34 -7.31 -13.48 7.82
N GLY A 35 -7.56 -12.55 8.75
CA GLY A 35 -8.27 -12.83 9.98
C GLY A 35 -9.70 -13.31 9.73
N LEU A 36 -10.42 -12.68 8.79
CA LEU A 36 -11.75 -13.13 8.38
C LEU A 36 -11.72 -14.48 7.68
N MET A 37 -10.73 -14.71 6.80
CA MET A 37 -10.55 -16.02 6.15
C MET A 37 -10.31 -17.11 7.19
N ALA A 38 -9.46 -16.86 8.19
CA ALA A 38 -9.16 -17.81 9.27
C ALA A 38 -10.38 -18.13 10.13
N GLN A 39 -11.23 -17.14 10.41
CA GLN A 39 -12.50 -17.36 11.13
C GLN A 39 -13.55 -18.15 10.34
N LEU A 40 -13.45 -18.14 9.01
CA LEU A 40 -14.42 -18.76 8.10
C LEU A 40 -13.93 -20.09 7.53
N SER A 41 -12.69 -20.48 7.80
CA SER A 41 -12.06 -21.69 7.24
C SER A 41 -11.84 -22.73 8.33
N ASP A 42 -12.15 -23.99 8.03
CA ASP A 42 -11.89 -25.11 8.95
C ASP A 42 -10.43 -25.60 8.93
N ARG A 43 -9.60 -25.00 8.07
CA ARG A 43 -8.19 -25.33 7.88
C ARG A 43 -7.33 -24.07 7.93
N PRO A 44 -6.05 -24.16 8.34
CA PRO A 44 -5.12 -23.05 8.26
C PRO A 44 -5.12 -22.40 6.88
N VAL A 45 -5.33 -21.10 6.84
CA VAL A 45 -5.28 -20.32 5.59
C VAL A 45 -3.84 -20.29 5.09
N LYS A 46 -3.63 -20.54 3.80
CA LYS A 46 -2.31 -20.36 3.18
C LYS A 46 -2.03 -18.88 2.97
N THR A 47 -0.95 -18.38 3.54
CA THR A 47 -0.60 -16.95 3.47
C THR A 47 0.83 -16.78 2.95
N PHE A 48 1.03 -15.77 2.12
CA PHE A 48 2.28 -15.54 1.41
C PHE A 48 2.75 -14.11 1.56
N SER A 49 4.02 -13.93 1.89
CA SER A 49 4.68 -12.63 2.02
C SER A 49 5.93 -12.57 1.19
N ILE A 50 6.35 -11.37 0.82
CA ILE A 50 7.61 -11.14 0.13
C ILE A 50 8.43 -10.08 0.84
N GLY A 51 9.75 -10.29 0.89
CA GLY A 51 10.72 -9.33 1.38
C GLY A 51 11.91 -9.22 0.43
N PHE A 52 12.68 -8.16 0.62
CA PHE A 52 13.89 -7.89 -0.15
C PHE A 52 15.10 -7.77 0.80
N GLU A 53 16.31 -8.06 0.30
CA GLU A 53 17.54 -7.96 1.09
C GLU A 53 17.89 -6.52 1.51
N GLN A 54 17.37 -5.52 0.79
CA GLN A 54 17.66 -4.11 1.06
C GLN A 54 17.06 -3.66 2.39
N LYS A 55 17.93 -3.16 3.28
CA LYS A 55 17.55 -2.64 4.58
C LYS A 55 16.54 -1.49 4.45
N GLY A 56 15.40 -1.60 5.15
CA GLY A 56 14.40 -0.54 5.26
C GLY A 56 13.06 -0.79 4.56
N TYR A 57 12.89 -1.93 3.87
CA TYR A 57 11.64 -2.35 3.22
C TYR A 57 11.31 -3.81 3.54
N ASN A 58 11.39 -4.20 4.82
CA ASN A 58 11.10 -5.57 5.24
C ASN A 58 9.85 -5.60 6.12
N GLU A 59 8.73 -5.96 5.51
CA GLU A 59 7.43 -6.10 6.17
C GLU A 59 7.19 -7.52 6.71
N LEU A 60 8.06 -8.49 6.38
CA LEU A 60 7.97 -9.88 6.81
C LEU A 60 7.78 -10.05 8.33
N PRO A 61 8.44 -9.27 9.22
CA PRO A 61 8.22 -9.39 10.64
C PRO A 61 6.76 -9.13 11.06
N TYR A 62 6.08 -8.17 10.43
CA TYR A 62 4.68 -7.88 10.73
C TYR A 62 3.76 -8.95 10.15
N ALA A 63 4.02 -9.40 8.91
CA ALA A 63 3.28 -10.50 8.32
C ALA A 63 3.35 -11.78 9.18
N ARG A 64 4.54 -12.13 9.68
CA ARG A 64 4.73 -13.26 10.61
C ARG A 64 3.93 -13.12 11.90
N GLN A 65 3.86 -11.92 12.47
CA GLN A 65 3.06 -11.68 13.68
C GLN A 65 1.57 -11.98 13.43
N VAL A 66 1.04 -11.51 12.29
CA VAL A 66 -0.36 -11.73 11.91
C VAL A 66 -0.60 -13.21 11.60
N ALA A 67 0.31 -13.85 10.87
CA ALA A 67 0.25 -15.27 10.56
C ALA A 67 0.24 -16.13 11.83
N GLN A 68 1.09 -15.82 12.80
CA GLN A 68 1.13 -16.50 14.09
C GLN A 68 -0.15 -16.26 14.89
N HIS A 69 -0.67 -15.03 14.89
CA HIS A 69 -1.89 -14.67 15.61
C HIS A 69 -3.11 -15.46 15.11
N PHE A 70 -3.22 -15.67 13.79
CA PHE A 70 -4.35 -16.39 13.18
C PHE A 70 -4.05 -17.86 12.85
N GLY A 71 -2.88 -18.39 13.21
CA GLY A 71 -2.52 -19.80 12.99
C GLY A 71 -2.49 -20.21 11.51
N THR A 72 -1.99 -19.34 10.63
CA THR A 72 -1.98 -19.58 9.17
C THR A 72 -0.82 -20.48 8.74
N ASP A 73 -0.97 -21.20 7.62
CA ASP A 73 0.12 -21.87 6.91
C ASP A 73 0.91 -20.82 6.10
N HIS A 74 1.92 -20.23 6.74
CA HIS A 74 2.61 -19.04 6.25
C HIS A 74 3.93 -19.34 5.55
N GLN A 75 4.17 -18.66 4.43
CA GLN A 75 5.43 -18.74 3.71
C GLN A 75 5.96 -17.35 3.33
N ASP A 76 7.22 -17.14 3.67
CA ASP A 76 7.97 -15.95 3.26
C ASP A 76 8.85 -16.24 2.06
N PHE A 77 8.91 -15.27 1.16
CA PHE A 77 9.84 -15.26 0.06
C PHE A 77 10.84 -14.11 0.21
N LEU A 78 12.13 -14.42 0.13
CA LEU A 78 13.17 -13.40 0.05
C LEU A 78 13.64 -13.28 -1.40
N VAL A 79 13.43 -12.12 -2.02
CA VAL A 79 13.84 -11.85 -3.39
C VAL A 79 15.18 -11.12 -3.42
N THR A 80 16.12 -11.69 -4.17
CA THR A 80 17.48 -11.17 -4.38
C THR A 80 17.69 -10.64 -5.81
N THR A 81 16.74 -10.89 -6.71
CA THR A 81 16.83 -10.54 -8.13
C THR A 81 16.79 -9.02 -8.36
N LYS A 82 17.52 -8.55 -9.37
CA LYS A 82 17.50 -7.14 -9.76
C LYS A 82 16.19 -6.78 -10.46
N ALA A 83 15.57 -5.68 -10.05
CA ALA A 83 14.34 -5.17 -10.66
C ALA A 83 14.44 -4.96 -12.20
N ALA A 84 15.64 -4.65 -12.71
CA ALA A 84 15.87 -4.45 -14.13
C ALA A 84 15.54 -5.69 -14.98
N ASP A 85 15.77 -6.88 -14.44
CA ASP A 85 15.65 -8.13 -15.20
C ASP A 85 14.18 -8.49 -15.48
N ILE A 86 13.23 -7.96 -14.69
CA ILE A 86 11.80 -8.23 -14.85
C ILE A 86 11.06 -7.12 -15.58
N PHE A 87 11.70 -5.99 -15.88
CA PHE A 87 11.04 -4.83 -16.48
C PHE A 87 10.34 -5.16 -17.80
N PRO A 88 10.92 -5.95 -18.73
CA PRO A 88 10.22 -6.38 -19.95
C PRO A 88 8.97 -7.21 -19.65
N HIS A 89 9.02 -8.08 -18.64
CA HIS A 89 7.88 -8.90 -18.24
C HIS A 89 6.77 -8.07 -17.59
N LEU A 90 7.12 -7.06 -16.79
CA LEU A 90 6.15 -6.13 -16.22
C LEU A 90 5.45 -5.34 -17.33
N ALA A 91 6.22 -4.73 -18.25
CA ALA A 91 5.66 -3.97 -19.36
C ALA A 91 4.71 -4.82 -20.22
N TRP A 92 5.07 -6.08 -20.49
CA TRP A 92 4.18 -7.02 -21.18
C TRP A 92 2.92 -7.34 -20.38
N SER A 93 3.04 -7.58 -19.08
CA SER A 93 1.90 -7.99 -18.23
C SER A 93 0.87 -6.87 -18.04
N TYR A 94 1.34 -5.62 -17.90
CA TYR A 94 0.47 -4.47 -17.71
C TYR A 94 -0.04 -3.86 -19.02
N ASN A 95 0.53 -4.24 -20.18
CA ASN A 95 0.24 -3.66 -21.51
C ASN A 95 0.48 -2.15 -21.63
N GLU A 96 1.06 -1.51 -20.62
CA GLU A 96 1.41 -0.09 -20.58
C GLU A 96 2.60 0.16 -19.64
N PRO A 97 3.29 1.31 -19.75
CA PRO A 97 4.27 1.72 -18.76
C PRO A 97 3.60 1.92 -17.38
N PHE A 98 3.72 0.91 -16.52
CA PHE A 98 3.14 0.94 -15.18
C PHE A 98 4.20 1.38 -14.15
N GLY A 99 4.14 2.64 -13.74
CA GLY A 99 5.12 3.31 -12.88
C GLY A 99 4.88 3.15 -11.37
N ASP A 100 4.26 2.05 -10.93
CA ASP A 100 4.06 1.77 -9.50
C ASP A 100 5.24 0.96 -8.94
N THR A 101 5.81 1.44 -7.83
CA THR A 101 6.90 0.73 -7.13
C THR A 101 6.45 -0.61 -6.55
N SER A 102 5.13 -0.79 -6.33
CA SER A 102 4.53 -2.04 -5.86
C SER A 102 4.47 -3.13 -6.94
N ALA A 103 4.62 -2.77 -8.22
CA ALA A 103 4.49 -3.72 -9.34
C ALA A 103 5.54 -4.83 -9.29
N ILE A 104 6.77 -4.49 -8.92
CA ILE A 104 7.89 -5.41 -8.78
C ILE A 104 7.64 -6.46 -7.67
N PRO A 105 7.39 -6.07 -6.40
CA PRO A 105 7.07 -7.04 -5.35
C PRO A 105 5.85 -7.89 -5.69
N THR A 106 4.79 -7.28 -6.22
CA THR A 106 3.55 -7.99 -6.55
C THR A 106 3.80 -9.05 -7.62
N PHE A 107 4.59 -8.75 -8.65
CA PHE A 107 4.94 -9.72 -9.67
C PHE A 107 5.70 -10.93 -9.11
N PHE A 108 6.72 -10.71 -8.28
CA PHE A 108 7.47 -11.81 -7.67
C PHE A 108 6.61 -12.61 -6.68
N LEU A 109 5.81 -11.92 -5.87
CA LEU A 109 4.91 -12.56 -4.91
C LEU A 109 3.90 -13.45 -5.65
N ALA A 110 3.27 -12.94 -6.71
CA ALA A 110 2.34 -13.71 -7.53
C ALA A 110 3.03 -14.91 -8.21
N ARG A 111 4.23 -14.71 -8.77
CA ARG A 111 5.00 -15.78 -9.43
C ARG A 111 5.35 -16.93 -8.48
N LEU A 112 5.75 -16.60 -7.25
CA LEU A 112 6.13 -17.60 -6.24
C LEU A 112 4.89 -18.25 -5.63
N THR A 113 3.86 -17.46 -5.31
CA THR A 113 2.58 -17.95 -4.78
C THR A 113 1.89 -18.92 -5.73
N ARG A 114 2.04 -18.73 -7.05
CA ARG A 114 1.46 -19.62 -8.07
C ARG A 114 1.92 -21.08 -7.94
N GLN A 115 3.08 -21.32 -7.35
CA GLN A 115 3.60 -22.67 -7.09
C GLN A 115 2.81 -23.42 -5.99
N HIS A 116 2.04 -22.69 -5.19
CA HIS A 116 1.31 -23.21 -4.03
C HIS A 116 -0.20 -23.12 -4.19
N VAL A 117 -0.70 -22.02 -4.76
CA VAL A 117 -2.12 -21.76 -4.95
C VAL A 117 -2.44 -21.21 -6.34
N THR A 118 -3.69 -21.35 -6.76
CA THR A 118 -4.17 -20.77 -8.02
C THR A 118 -4.86 -19.43 -7.80
N VAL A 119 -5.49 -19.25 -6.63
CA VAL A 119 -6.19 -18.03 -6.25
C VAL A 119 -5.56 -17.46 -4.98
N ALA A 120 -5.37 -16.14 -4.94
CA ALA A 120 -4.94 -15.43 -3.73
C ALA A 120 -5.81 -14.20 -3.52
N LEU A 121 -6.35 -14.04 -2.31
CA LEU A 121 -7.01 -12.80 -1.88
C LEU A 121 -5.95 -11.80 -1.41
N ASN A 122 -6.21 -10.50 -1.57
CA ASN A 122 -5.38 -9.42 -1.04
C ASN A 122 -6.25 -8.35 -0.36
N GLY A 123 -5.60 -7.32 0.16
CA GLY A 123 -6.25 -6.21 0.87
C GLY A 123 -6.42 -4.93 0.05
N ASP A 124 -6.26 -4.99 -1.27
CA ASP A 124 -6.29 -3.78 -2.11
C ASP A 124 -7.68 -3.12 -2.10
N GLY A 125 -7.72 -1.79 -2.19
CA GLY A 125 -8.96 -1.01 -2.15
C GLY A 125 -9.40 -0.59 -0.74
N GLY A 126 -8.73 -1.08 0.31
CA GLY A 126 -9.02 -0.74 1.71
C GLY A 126 -8.80 0.75 1.98
N ASP A 127 -7.61 1.24 1.67
CA ASP A 127 -7.26 2.66 1.81
C ASP A 127 -8.15 3.59 0.98
N GLU A 128 -8.55 3.22 -0.24
CA GLU A 128 -9.48 4.01 -1.07
C GLU A 128 -10.88 4.06 -0.46
N SER A 129 -11.39 2.91 -0.01
CA SER A 129 -12.75 2.79 0.51
C SER A 129 -12.92 3.45 1.87
N LEU A 130 -11.86 3.48 2.68
CA LEU A 130 -11.88 3.95 4.07
C LEU A 130 -11.04 5.21 4.30
N ALA A 131 -10.56 5.85 3.23
CA ALA A 131 -9.72 7.03 3.27
C ALA A 131 -8.43 6.86 4.12
N GLY A 132 -7.78 5.70 4.02
CA GLY A 132 -6.61 5.34 4.82
C GLY A 132 -5.31 6.06 4.44
N TYR A 133 -5.21 6.57 3.20
CA TYR A 133 -4.02 7.27 2.76
C TYR A 133 -3.83 8.63 3.46
N GLU A 134 -2.59 8.91 3.91
CA GLU A 134 -2.21 10.21 4.52
C GLU A 134 -2.58 11.41 3.62
N ARG A 135 -2.58 11.23 2.29
CA ARG A 135 -2.93 12.28 1.34
C ARG A 135 -4.37 12.77 1.48
N TYR A 136 -5.32 11.93 1.92
CA TYR A 136 -6.70 12.39 2.13
C TYR A 136 -6.78 13.38 3.29
N ARG A 137 -6.02 13.12 4.36
CA ARG A 137 -5.87 14.07 5.47
C ARG A 137 -5.20 15.36 5.00
N ALA A 138 -4.19 15.25 4.12
CA ALA A 138 -3.55 16.41 3.51
C ALA A 138 -4.53 17.25 2.68
N MET A 139 -5.45 16.61 1.95
CA MET A 139 -6.48 17.31 1.18
C MET A 139 -7.46 18.07 2.08
N VAL A 140 -7.90 17.49 3.19
CA VAL A 140 -8.75 18.18 4.18
C VAL A 140 -8.03 19.40 4.76
N MET A 141 -6.74 19.26 5.12
CA MET A 141 -5.96 20.40 5.59
C MET A 141 -5.74 21.47 4.52
N GLY A 142 -5.62 21.06 3.25
CA GLY A 142 -5.56 21.97 2.11
C GLY A 142 -6.85 22.75 1.91
N ASP A 143 -8.01 22.11 2.10
CA ASP A 143 -9.31 22.78 2.02
C ASP A 143 -9.46 23.87 3.11
N TRP A 144 -8.99 23.59 4.33
CA TRP A 144 -8.94 24.61 5.38
C TRP A 144 -8.02 25.80 5.03
N TYR A 145 -6.91 25.53 4.34
CA TYR A 145 -6.01 26.59 3.84
C TYR A 145 -6.67 27.45 2.76
N ASP A 146 -7.43 26.82 1.85
CA ASP A 146 -8.11 27.52 0.75
C ASP A 146 -9.20 28.49 1.28
N HIS A 147 -9.83 28.16 2.41
CA HIS A 147 -10.81 29.01 3.09
C HIS A 147 -10.20 29.99 4.11
N ALA A 148 -8.88 29.95 4.34
CA ALA A 148 -8.21 30.82 5.30
C ALA A 148 -8.08 32.27 4.78
N PRO A 149 -8.03 33.29 5.67
CA PRO A 149 -7.78 34.66 5.26
C PRO A 149 -6.48 34.81 4.45
N GLY A 150 -6.48 35.67 3.43
CA GLY A 150 -5.33 35.84 2.51
C GLY A 150 -4.02 36.29 3.16
N LEU A 151 -4.02 36.70 4.44
CA LEU A 151 -2.79 36.93 5.22
C LEU A 151 -2.08 35.61 5.56
N ILE A 152 -2.84 34.57 5.91
CA ILE A 152 -2.31 33.24 6.21
C ILE A 152 -1.73 32.62 4.94
N GLN A 153 -2.46 32.74 3.82
CA GLN A 153 -2.00 32.23 2.54
C GLN A 153 -0.67 32.88 2.11
N ARG A 154 -0.57 34.21 2.23
CA ARG A 154 0.68 34.96 1.97
C ARG A 154 1.82 34.57 2.91
N GLY A 155 1.54 34.37 4.19
CA GLY A 155 2.53 33.93 5.18
C GLY A 155 3.12 32.56 4.87
N VAL A 156 2.28 31.59 4.49
CA VAL A 156 2.74 30.26 4.07
C VAL A 156 3.59 30.32 2.80
N SER A 157 3.17 31.11 1.80
CA SER A 157 3.96 31.27 0.57
C SER A 157 5.32 31.93 0.83
N ALA A 158 5.39 32.95 1.69
CA ALA A 158 6.64 33.62 2.05
C ALA A 158 7.58 32.68 2.84
N LEU A 159 7.03 31.93 3.79
CA LEU A 159 7.80 30.92 4.55
C LEU A 159 8.39 29.86 3.61
N MET A 160 7.64 29.47 2.58
CA MET A 160 8.07 28.43 1.64
C MET A 160 9.23 28.82 0.74
N GLN A 161 9.34 30.11 0.38
CA GLN A 161 10.47 30.61 -0.40
C GLN A 161 11.80 30.55 0.37
N GLY A 162 11.75 30.49 1.70
CA GLY A 162 12.92 30.44 2.56
C GLY A 162 13.42 29.03 2.93
N ILE A 163 12.70 27.96 2.58
CA ILE A 163 13.10 26.59 2.95
C ILE A 163 13.99 25.97 1.84
N PRO A 164 15.26 25.63 2.11
CA PRO A 164 16.17 25.01 1.14
C PRO A 164 15.60 23.71 0.55
N GLU A 165 15.99 23.36 -0.68
CA GLU A 165 15.67 22.03 -1.23
C GLU A 165 16.34 20.94 -0.40
N PRO A 166 15.56 20.00 0.17
CA PRO A 166 16.16 19.00 1.01
C PRO A 166 16.96 17.99 0.19
N VAL A 167 18.16 17.69 0.68
CA VAL A 167 19.14 16.82 0.03
C VAL A 167 18.79 15.32 0.17
N THR A 168 17.81 14.95 1.01
CA THR A 168 17.55 13.53 1.36
C THR A 168 16.07 13.16 1.37
N PHE A 169 15.67 12.18 0.55
CA PHE A 169 14.27 11.82 0.24
C PHE A 169 13.39 11.39 1.44
N LYS A 170 13.97 10.74 2.47
CA LYS A 170 13.21 10.06 3.55
C LYS A 170 12.99 10.88 4.84
N SER A 171 13.26 12.18 4.84
CA SER A 171 13.16 12.97 6.08
C SER A 171 11.72 13.44 6.38
N LYS A 172 11.32 13.51 7.66
CA LYS A 172 10.04 14.14 8.08
C LYS A 172 9.94 15.61 7.61
N VAL A 173 11.08 16.28 7.49
CA VAL A 173 11.19 17.66 6.98
C VAL A 173 10.78 17.73 5.52
N ASN A 174 11.13 16.74 4.70
CA ASN A 174 10.69 16.68 3.30
C ASN A 174 9.19 16.50 3.20
N ARG A 175 8.61 15.63 4.05
CA ARG A 175 7.16 15.42 4.06
C ARG A 175 6.42 16.72 4.38
N LEU A 176 6.91 17.45 5.39
CA LEU A 176 6.35 18.75 5.78
C LEU A 176 6.51 19.80 4.67
N LYS A 177 7.72 19.96 4.11
CA LYS A 177 7.98 20.89 3.01
C LYS A 177 7.14 20.56 1.77
N ARG A 178 7.00 19.28 1.43
CA ARG A 178 6.16 18.82 0.31
C ARG A 178 4.69 19.15 0.52
N PHE A 179 4.21 18.99 1.75
CA PHE A 179 2.84 19.37 2.10
C PHE A 179 2.63 20.86 1.88
N PHE A 180 3.44 21.71 2.53
CA PHE A 180 3.27 23.17 2.46
C PHE A 180 3.54 23.75 1.07
N SER A 181 4.48 23.18 0.29
CA SER A 181 4.79 23.68 -1.06
C SER A 181 3.72 23.37 -2.11
N ALA A 182 2.88 22.36 -1.85
CA ALA A 182 1.75 22.02 -2.71
C ALA A 182 0.45 22.77 -2.34
N LEU A 183 0.38 23.39 -1.15
CA LEU A 183 -0.83 24.12 -0.70
C LEU A 183 -1.27 25.24 -1.66
N PRO A 184 -0.38 26.07 -2.23
CA PRO A 184 -0.83 27.14 -3.14
C PRO A 184 -1.35 26.62 -4.50
N GLU A 185 -1.16 25.35 -4.82
CA GLU A 185 -1.57 24.80 -6.12
C GLU A 185 -3.06 24.44 -6.16
N PRO A 186 -3.68 24.48 -7.36
CA PRO A 186 -5.04 24.00 -7.55
C PRO A 186 -5.20 22.53 -7.12
N ILE A 187 -6.40 22.19 -6.65
CA ILE A 187 -6.71 20.89 -6.03
C ILE A 187 -6.22 19.67 -6.82
N GLY A 188 -6.37 19.67 -8.15
CA GLY A 188 -5.92 18.56 -9.00
C GLY A 188 -4.41 18.39 -9.06
N ARG A 189 -3.64 19.50 -9.10
CA ARG A 189 -2.16 19.44 -9.09
C ARG A 189 -1.64 19.11 -7.70
N ARG A 190 -2.26 19.66 -6.65
CA ARG A 190 -1.98 19.35 -5.25
C ARG A 190 -2.11 17.84 -4.99
N TYR A 191 -3.23 17.24 -5.41
CA TYR A 191 -3.45 15.81 -5.28
C TYR A 191 -2.42 14.99 -6.07
N GLY A 192 -2.14 15.38 -7.32
CA GLY A 192 -1.10 14.76 -8.14
C GLY A 192 0.28 14.76 -7.47
N ARG A 193 0.74 15.89 -6.93
CA ARG A 193 2.03 16.01 -6.22
C ARG A 193 2.12 15.16 -4.96
N TRP A 194 0.99 14.87 -4.33
CA TRP A 194 0.93 13.99 -3.16
C TRP A 194 0.80 12.51 -3.53
N ILE A 195 0.45 12.18 -4.78
CA ILE A 195 0.50 10.81 -5.33
C ILE A 195 1.89 10.47 -5.87
N THR A 196 2.46 11.30 -6.73
CA THR A 196 3.56 10.91 -7.65
C THR A 196 4.93 10.68 -6.99
N HIS A 197 5.03 10.77 -5.66
CA HIS A 197 6.30 10.64 -4.97
C HIS A 197 6.16 9.77 -3.72
N LEU A 198 6.08 8.46 -4.00
CA LEU A 198 6.55 7.34 -3.16
C LEU A 198 8.07 7.45 -2.95
#